data_AF-A0A0K8QEI4-F1
#
_entry.id   AF-A0A0K8QEI4-F1
#
_cell.length_a   1.000
_cell.length_b   1.000
_cell.length_c   1.000
_cell.angle_alpha   90.00
_cell.angle_beta   90.00
_cell.angle_gamma   90.00
#
_symmetry.space_group_name_H-M   'P 1'
#
loop_
_entity.id
_entity.type
_entity.pdbx_description
1 polymer ?
#
loop_
_entity_poly.entity_id
_entity_poly.type
_entity_poly.pdbx_seq_one_letter_code
_entity_poly.pdbx_strand_id
1 'polypeptide(L)'
;MLSRIAESLFWIGRYVERADGTARILDVHLERLNHLPLEEQRSVARELLAVMGARPQSEEFGLPELLHALAYDKTSATSIAGSLGAARENARRARETVSSSLWESLNTTYYGLNQHRKDVVGTYRFCNWSWNAPQWSGASRTPR
;
A
#
# COMPACT_ATOMS: atom_id res chain seq x y z
N MET A 1 -23.08 17.88 9.58
CA MET A 1 -21.99 17.09 10.22
C MET A 1 -21.94 15.63 9.73
N LEU A 2 -23.06 14.91 9.59
CA LEU A 2 -23.10 13.52 9.12
C LEU A 2 -22.45 13.28 7.74
N SER A 3 -22.66 14.19 6.78
CA SER A 3 -22.09 14.09 5.43
C SER A 3 -20.56 14.01 5.43
N ARG A 4 -19.89 14.77 6.30
CA ARG A 4 -18.41 14.76 6.42
C ARG A 4 -17.89 13.47 7.06
N ILE A 5 -18.65 12.90 8.00
CA ILE A 5 -18.28 11.62 8.63
C ILE A 5 -18.42 10.48 7.62
N ALA A 6 -19.52 10.44 6.87
CA ALA A 6 -19.74 9.47 5.81
C ALA A 6 -18.66 9.57 4.73
N GLU A 7 -18.29 10.78 4.32
CA GLU A 7 -17.20 11.04 3.40
C GLU A 7 -15.85 10.50 3.93
N SER A 8 -15.51 10.79 5.19
CA SER A 8 -14.29 10.26 5.81
C SER A 8 -14.26 8.73 5.82
N LEU A 9 -15.37 8.08 6.19
CA LEU A 9 -15.47 6.62 6.23
C LEU A 9 -15.33 6.00 4.84
N PHE A 10 -15.97 6.60 3.83
CA PHE A 10 -15.83 6.17 2.44
C PHE A 10 -14.37 6.23 1.98
N TRP A 11 -13.70 7.37 2.21
CA TRP A 11 -12.31 7.53 1.79
C TRP A 11 -11.33 6.65 2.55
N ILE A 12 -11.54 6.40 3.84
CA ILE A 12 -10.75 5.42 4.60
C ILE A 12 -10.80 4.07 3.89
N GLY A 13 -11.99 3.56 3.59
CA GLY A 13 -12.16 2.28 2.89
C GLY A 13 -11.46 2.25 1.53
N ARG A 14 -11.68 3.28 0.70
CA ARG A 14 -11.07 3.37 -0.64
C ARG A 14 -9.55 3.45 -0.62
N TYR A 15 -8.96 4.13 0.36
CA TYR A 15 -7.51 4.20 0.49
C TYR A 15 -6.92 2.90 1.04
N VAL A 16 -7.59 2.23 1.96
CA VAL A 16 -7.17 0.90 2.45
C VAL A 16 -7.20 -0.13 1.32
N GLU A 17 -8.30 -0.19 0.57
CA GLU A 17 -8.45 -1.08 -0.59
C GLU A 17 -7.38 -0.82 -1.65
N ARG A 18 -7.05 0.45 -1.90
CA ARG A 18 -5.99 0.81 -2.86
C ARG A 18 -4.60 0.40 -2.38
N ALA A 19 -4.31 0.61 -1.09
CA ALA A 19 -3.05 0.18 -0.51
C ALA A 19 -2.88 -1.34 -0.64
N ASP A 20 -3.92 -2.11 -0.32
CA ASP A 20 -3.97 -3.56 -0.44
C ASP A 20 -3.85 -4.04 -1.91
N GLY A 21 -4.59 -3.44 -2.83
CA GLY A 21 -4.50 -3.76 -4.26
C GLY A 21 -3.11 -3.51 -4.84
N THR A 22 -2.51 -2.36 -4.50
CA THR A 22 -1.15 -2.00 -4.95
C THR A 22 -0.10 -2.93 -4.37
N ALA A 23 -0.24 -3.27 -3.08
CA ALA A 23 0.58 -4.26 -2.39
C ALA A 23 0.56 -5.62 -3.09
N ARG A 24 -0.63 -6.17 -3.36
CA ARG A 24 -0.78 -7.48 -4.02
C ARG A 24 -0.21 -7.51 -5.44
N ILE A 25 -0.44 -6.45 -6.21
CA ILE A 25 0.13 -6.33 -7.56
C ILE A 25 1.65 -6.34 -7.47
N LEU A 26 2.21 -5.49 -6.62
CA LEU A 26 3.65 -5.39 -6.46
C LEU A 26 4.25 -6.74 -6.01
N ASP A 27 3.62 -7.41 -5.05
CA ASP A 27 4.02 -8.73 -4.54
C ASP A 27 4.23 -9.77 -5.65
N VAL A 28 3.22 -9.95 -6.50
CA VAL A 28 3.24 -10.89 -7.63
C VAL A 28 4.35 -10.56 -8.63
N HIS A 29 4.61 -9.28 -8.88
CA HIS A 29 5.60 -8.86 -9.85
C HIS A 29 7.03 -8.86 -9.29
N LEU A 30 7.21 -8.61 -7.99
CA LEU A 30 8.53 -8.54 -7.38
C LEU A 30 9.23 -9.90 -7.31
N GLU A 31 8.48 -10.98 -7.06
CA GLU A 31 9.03 -12.34 -7.13
C GLU A 31 9.62 -12.60 -8.53
N ARG A 32 8.87 -12.27 -9.58
CA ARG A 32 9.33 -12.39 -10.97
C ARG A 32 10.54 -11.50 -11.27
N LEU A 33 10.49 -10.22 -10.88
CA LEU A 33 11.54 -9.24 -11.14
C LEU A 33 12.90 -9.65 -10.55
N ASN A 34 12.88 -10.30 -9.38
CA ASN A 34 14.10 -10.70 -8.68
C ASN A 34 14.90 -11.79 -9.43
N HIS A 35 14.29 -12.49 -10.39
CA HIS A 35 14.93 -13.54 -11.18
C HIS A 35 15.40 -13.10 -12.58
N LEU A 36 15.10 -11.85 -12.98
CA LEU A 36 15.40 -11.35 -14.33
C LEU A 36 16.75 -10.62 -14.39
N PRO A 37 17.42 -10.59 -15.57
CA PRO A 37 18.54 -9.68 -15.82
C PRO A 37 18.13 -8.21 -15.71
N LEU A 38 19.08 -7.31 -15.41
CA LEU A 38 18.81 -5.90 -15.13
C LEU A 38 18.04 -5.17 -16.25
N GLU A 39 18.38 -5.43 -17.52
CA GLU A 39 17.70 -4.78 -18.66
C GLU A 39 16.26 -5.25 -18.82
N GLU A 40 15.99 -6.53 -18.55
CA GLU A 40 14.63 -7.07 -18.53
C GLU A 40 13.82 -6.54 -17.34
N GLN A 41 14.45 -6.39 -16.17
CA GLN A 41 13.81 -5.77 -15.00
C GLN A 41 13.32 -4.35 -15.30
N ARG A 42 14.11 -3.56 -16.03
CA ARG A 42 13.70 -2.19 -16.44
C ARG A 42 12.50 -2.20 -17.38
N SER A 43 12.41 -3.14 -18.32
CA SER A 43 11.22 -3.27 -19.18
C SER A 43 9.98 -3.58 -18.34
N VAL A 44 10.06 -4.61 -17.51
CA VAL A 44 8.95 -5.05 -16.66
C VAL A 44 8.54 -3.97 -15.65
N ALA A 45 9.50 -3.23 -15.09
CA ALA A 45 9.21 -2.12 -14.18
C ALA A 45 8.42 -1.00 -14.87
N ARG A 46 8.79 -0.64 -16.10
CA ARG A 46 8.08 0.38 -16.89
C ARG A 46 6.70 -0.10 -17.32
N GLU A 47 6.57 -1.36 -17.73
CA GLU A 47 5.30 -1.99 -18.08
C GLU A 47 4.34 -2.01 -16.88
N LEU A 48 4.83 -2.43 -15.71
CA LEU A 48 4.03 -2.45 -14.49
C LEU A 48 3.54 -1.05 -14.12
N LEU A 49 4.43 -0.04 -14.19
CA LEU A 49 4.04 1.34 -13.92
C LEU A 49 2.95 1.82 -14.91
N ALA A 50 3.06 1.44 -16.19
CA ALA A 50 2.07 1.76 -17.21
C ALA A 50 0.71 1.11 -16.94
N VAL A 51 0.68 -0.14 -16.49
CA VAL A 51 -0.56 -0.83 -16.07
C VAL A 51 -1.21 -0.13 -14.88
N MET A 52 -0.40 0.42 -13.97
CA MET A 52 -0.88 1.24 -12.85
C MET A 52 -1.34 2.65 -13.26
N GLY A 53 -1.30 2.98 -14.56
CA GLY A 53 -1.77 4.24 -15.12
C GLY A 53 -0.77 5.40 -14.98
N ALA A 54 0.49 5.12 -14.66
CA ALA A 54 1.55 6.11 -14.55
C ALA A 54 2.60 5.94 -15.66
N ARG A 55 3.44 6.96 -15.86
CA ARG A 55 4.50 6.93 -16.88
C ARG A 55 5.87 7.06 -16.21
N PRO A 56 6.90 6.35 -16.72
CA PRO A 56 8.24 6.48 -16.19
C PRO A 56 8.76 7.89 -16.42
N GLN A 57 9.48 8.43 -15.43
CA GLN A 57 10.00 9.80 -15.46
C GLN A 57 11.30 9.93 -16.26
N SER A 58 11.98 8.80 -16.51
CA SER A 58 13.24 8.73 -17.27
C SER A 58 13.34 7.39 -17.99
N GLU A 59 14.27 7.31 -18.95
CA GLU A 59 14.62 6.05 -19.63
C GLU A 59 15.35 5.08 -18.69
N GLU A 60 16.00 5.59 -17.64
CA GLU A 60 16.70 4.80 -16.63
C GLU A 60 15.77 4.19 -15.56
N PHE A 61 14.46 4.45 -15.65
CA PHE A 61 13.47 3.97 -14.69
C PHE A 61 13.56 2.45 -14.53
N GLY A 62 13.89 2.01 -13.32
CA GLY A 62 14.07 0.61 -12.98
C GLY A 62 13.32 0.22 -11.72
N LEU A 63 13.76 -0.90 -11.13
CA LEU A 63 13.16 -1.47 -9.93
C LEU A 63 13.14 -0.50 -8.73
N PRO A 64 14.22 0.25 -8.41
CA PRO A 64 14.20 1.18 -7.29
C PRO A 64 13.15 2.29 -7.43
N GLU A 65 13.03 2.87 -8.63
CA GLU A 65 12.07 3.93 -8.93
C GLU A 65 10.63 3.41 -8.89
N LEU A 66 10.40 2.20 -9.39
CA LEU A 66 9.11 1.50 -9.29
C LEU A 66 8.69 1.27 -7.85
N LEU A 67 9.60 0.72 -7.02
CA LEU A 67 9.36 0.52 -5.60
C LEU A 67 9.06 1.84 -4.89
N HIS A 68 9.79 2.91 -5.23
CA HIS A 68 9.48 4.21 -4.66
C HIS A 68 8.08 4.68 -5.05
N ALA A 69 7.75 4.67 -6.34
CA ALA A 69 6.50 5.18 -6.87
C ALA A 69 5.27 4.42 -6.34
N LEU A 70 5.34 3.09 -6.26
CA LEU A 70 4.20 2.25 -5.87
C LEU A 70 4.13 1.94 -4.38
N ALA A 71 5.26 1.84 -3.68
CA ALA A 71 5.26 1.47 -2.26
C ALA A 71 5.53 2.64 -1.31
N TYR A 72 6.53 3.49 -1.60
CA TYR A 72 7.10 4.39 -0.58
C TYR A 72 6.80 5.89 -0.77
N ASP A 73 6.21 6.31 -1.89
CA ASP A 73 5.88 7.71 -2.14
C ASP A 73 4.72 8.19 -1.26
N LYS A 74 5.03 8.84 -0.14
CA LYS A 74 4.04 9.39 0.80
C LYS A 74 3.19 10.52 0.22
N THR A 75 3.63 11.14 -0.87
CA THR A 75 2.93 12.27 -1.50
C THR A 75 1.86 11.80 -2.47
N SER A 76 1.99 10.58 -3.00
CA SER A 76 1.02 9.99 -3.90
C SER A 76 0.02 9.10 -3.19
N ALA A 77 -1.26 9.45 -3.29
CA ALA A 77 -2.36 8.61 -2.84
C ALA A 77 -2.60 7.37 -3.73
N THR A 78 -1.72 7.11 -4.72
CA THR A 78 -1.69 5.86 -5.47
C THR A 78 -0.67 4.87 -4.93
N SER A 79 0.30 5.32 -4.15
CA SER A 79 1.26 4.44 -3.50
C SER A 79 0.66 3.82 -2.23
N ILE A 80 1.28 2.74 -1.75
CA ILE A 80 0.91 2.11 -0.47
C ILE A 80 1.08 3.12 0.68
N ALA A 81 2.25 3.75 0.79
CA ALA A 81 2.56 4.71 1.85
C ALA A 81 1.60 5.91 1.87
N GLY A 82 1.36 6.53 0.71
CA GLY A 82 0.51 7.70 0.60
C GLY A 82 -0.97 7.35 0.78
N SER A 83 -1.43 6.21 0.26
CA SER A 83 -2.80 5.71 0.51
C SER A 83 -3.03 5.49 2.02
N LEU A 84 -2.12 4.81 2.70
CA LEU A 84 -2.23 4.59 4.16
C LEU A 84 -2.15 5.91 4.95
N GLY A 85 -1.29 6.83 4.53
CA GLY A 85 -1.23 8.18 5.09
C GLY A 85 -2.57 8.92 4.96
N ALA A 86 -3.17 8.86 3.78
CA ALA A 86 -4.48 9.48 3.50
C ALA A 86 -5.61 8.81 4.30
N ALA A 87 -5.63 7.47 4.40
CA ALA A 87 -6.59 6.74 5.23
C ALA A 87 -6.48 7.15 6.70
N ARG A 88 -5.25 7.22 7.22
CA ARG A 88 -4.97 7.63 8.59
C ARG A 88 -5.42 9.07 8.86
N GLU A 89 -5.17 9.99 7.94
CA GLU A 89 -5.59 11.39 8.13
C GLU A 89 -7.12 11.53 8.12
N ASN A 90 -7.83 10.79 7.25
CA ASN A 90 -9.29 10.74 7.28
C ASN A 90 -9.82 10.13 8.59
N ALA A 91 -9.17 9.07 9.09
CA ALA A 91 -9.52 8.46 10.37
C ALA A 91 -9.27 9.40 11.56
N ARG A 92 -8.20 10.21 11.51
CA ARG A 92 -7.90 11.23 12.53
C ARG A 92 -8.99 12.31 12.57
N ARG A 93 -9.46 12.75 11.41
CA ARG A 93 -10.54 13.76 11.29
C ARG A 93 -11.90 13.23 11.74
N ALA A 94 -12.11 11.92 11.68
CA ALA A 94 -13.32 11.23 12.13
C ALA A 94 -13.11 10.43 13.43
N ARG A 95 -12.14 10.82 14.28
CA ARG A 95 -11.69 10.01 15.42
C ARG A 95 -12.78 9.67 16.43
N GLU A 96 -13.76 10.55 16.59
CA GLU A 96 -14.93 10.38 17.46
C GLU A 96 -15.89 9.27 16.99
N THR A 97 -15.86 8.94 15.69
CA THR A 97 -16.72 7.90 15.09
C THR A 97 -15.94 6.62 14.77
N VAL A 98 -14.65 6.75 14.47
CA VAL A 98 -13.77 5.61 14.16
C VAL A 98 -13.46 4.83 15.44
N SER A 99 -13.60 3.51 15.39
CA SER A 99 -13.24 2.64 16.51
C SER A 99 -11.74 2.74 16.84
N SER A 100 -11.40 2.59 18.12
CA SER A 100 -9.99 2.55 18.54
C SER A 100 -9.22 1.41 17.85
N SER A 101 -9.85 0.26 17.63
CA SER A 101 -9.23 -0.86 16.90
C SER A 101 -8.85 -0.51 15.46
N LEU A 102 -9.72 0.18 14.72
CA LEU A 102 -9.43 0.61 13.35
C LEU A 102 -8.32 1.66 13.33
N TRP A 103 -8.37 2.62 14.26
CA TRP A 103 -7.32 3.63 14.41
C TRP A 103 -5.95 3.02 14.72
N GLU A 104 -5.88 2.08 15.66
CA GLU A 104 -4.65 1.36 16.02
C GLU A 104 -4.13 0.51 14.86
N SER A 105 -5.04 -0.15 14.13
CA SER A 105 -4.69 -0.90 12.92
C SER A 105 -4.02 0.01 11.89
N LEU A 106 -4.66 1.12 11.52
CA LEU A 106 -4.12 2.07 10.55
C LEU A 106 -2.79 2.69 11.01
N ASN A 107 -2.66 3.04 12.29
CA ASN A 107 -1.41 3.57 12.84
C ASN A 107 -0.28 2.55 12.76
N THR A 108 -0.52 1.34 13.25
CA THR A 108 0.51 0.30 13.31
C THR A 108 0.95 -0.08 11.91
N THR A 109 0.02 -0.19 10.97
CA THR A 109 0.29 -0.39 9.55
C THR A 109 1.11 0.77 8.95
N TYR A 110 0.70 2.02 9.18
CA TYR A 110 1.45 3.18 8.68
C TYR A 110 2.89 3.26 9.22
N TYR A 111 3.10 2.97 10.52
CA TYR A 111 4.42 3.00 11.13
C TYR A 111 5.26 1.78 10.77
N GLY A 112 4.65 0.59 10.63
CA GLY A 112 5.33 -0.63 10.19
C GLY A 112 5.98 -0.44 8.82
N LEU A 113 5.29 0.20 7.88
CA LEU A 113 5.85 0.53 6.56
C LEU A 113 7.12 1.40 6.64
N ASN A 114 7.22 2.30 7.63
CA ASN A 114 8.40 3.13 7.85
C ASN A 114 9.56 2.38 8.52
N GLN A 115 9.28 1.23 9.16
CA GLN A 115 10.26 0.43 9.89
C GLN A 115 10.82 -0.73 9.05
N HIS A 116 10.08 -1.19 8.03
CA HIS A 116 10.55 -2.23 7.13
C HIS A 116 11.59 -1.71 6.13
N ARG A 117 12.54 -2.57 5.77
CA ARG A 117 13.52 -2.28 4.71
C ARG A 117 12.77 -1.92 3.43
N LYS A 118 13.33 -0.96 2.68
CA LYS A 118 12.82 -0.54 1.37
C LYS A 118 13.16 -1.57 0.28
N ASP A 119 12.87 -2.83 0.55
CA ASP A 119 13.16 -3.97 -0.31
C ASP A 119 11.93 -4.86 -0.49
N VAL A 120 12.04 -5.79 -1.44
CA VAL A 120 10.98 -6.73 -1.82
C VAL A 120 10.47 -7.53 -0.62
N VAL A 121 11.39 -7.98 0.24
CA VAL A 121 11.07 -8.82 1.41
C VAL A 121 10.39 -8.00 2.52
N GLY A 122 10.76 -6.74 2.72
CA GLY A 122 10.11 -5.83 3.66
C GLY A 122 8.67 -5.50 3.25
N THR A 123 8.43 -5.38 1.95
CA THR A 123 7.08 -5.14 1.40
C THR A 123 6.20 -6.39 1.50
N TYR A 124 6.73 -7.57 1.13
CA TYR A 124 6.06 -8.87 1.30
C TYR A 124 5.63 -9.12 2.76
N ARG A 125 6.53 -8.88 3.71
CA ARG A 125 6.24 -9.05 5.16
C ARG A 125 5.20 -8.08 5.67
N PHE A 126 5.18 -6.86 5.17
CA PHE A 126 4.20 -5.85 5.54
C PHE A 126 2.78 -6.24 5.07
N CYS A 127 2.64 -6.67 3.82
CA CYS A 127 1.38 -7.11 3.25
C CYS A 127 0.83 -8.33 4.00
N ASN A 128 1.68 -9.32 4.28
CA ASN A 128 1.30 -10.50 5.04
C ASN A 128 1.01 -10.20 6.54
N TRP A 129 1.74 -9.28 7.16
CA TRP A 129 1.48 -8.85 8.53
C TRP A 129 0.14 -8.11 8.63
N SER A 130 -0.19 -7.23 7.68
CA SER A 130 -1.48 -6.53 7.67
C SER A 130 -2.70 -7.47 7.61
N TRP A 131 -2.52 -8.66 7.03
CA TRP A 131 -3.52 -9.73 6.95
C TRP A 131 -3.56 -10.62 8.20
N ASN A 132 -2.40 -10.99 8.75
CA ASN A 132 -2.28 -11.88 9.92
C ASN A 132 -2.24 -11.16 11.26
N ALA A 133 -2.37 -9.83 11.26
CA ALA A 133 -2.35 -9.03 12.47
C ALA A 133 -3.56 -9.45 13.36
N PRO A 134 -3.33 -9.83 14.64
CA PRO A 134 -4.39 -10.32 15.53
C PRO A 134 -5.61 -9.41 15.62
N GLN A 135 -5.45 -8.11 15.36
CA GLN A 135 -6.51 -7.10 15.40
C GLN A 135 -7.60 -7.24 14.30
N TRP A 136 -7.35 -7.96 13.20
CA TRP A 136 -8.34 -8.18 12.12
C TRP A 136 -9.03 -9.55 12.17
N SER A 137 -8.65 -10.41 13.13
CA SER A 137 -9.06 -11.82 13.21
C SER A 137 -10.56 -12.06 13.47
N GLY A 138 -11.35 -11.01 13.68
CA GLY A 138 -12.81 -11.08 13.87
C GLY A 138 -13.65 -11.10 12.59
N ALA A 139 -13.06 -10.84 11.41
CA ALA A 139 -13.79 -10.80 10.15
C ALA A 139 -13.13 -11.71 9.09
N SER A 140 -13.88 -12.70 8.61
CA SER A 140 -13.56 -13.58 7.47
C SER A 140 -12.33 -14.50 7.59
N ARG A 141 -12.49 -15.58 8.37
CA ARG A 141 -11.79 -16.85 8.07
C ARG A 141 -12.64 -17.70 7.13
N THR A 142 -12.32 -17.72 5.85
CA THR A 142 -12.54 -18.89 4.99
C THR A 142 -11.26 -19.15 4.22
N PRO A 143 -10.58 -20.29 4.46
CA PRO A 143 -9.36 -20.63 3.74
C PRO A 143 -9.69 -21.00 2.29
N ARG A 144 -8.84 -20.56 1.35
CA ARG A 144 -8.60 -21.26 0.09
C ARG A 144 -7.16 -21.73 0.09
#